data_AF-A0A1V5H7H2-F1
#
_entry.id   AF-A0A1V5H7H2-F1
#
_cell.length_a   1.000
_cell.length_b   1.000
_cell.length_c   1.000
_cell.angle_alpha   90.00
_cell.angle_beta   90.00
_cell.angle_gamma   90.00
#
_symmetry.space_group_name_H-M   'P 1'
#
loop_
_entity.id
_entity.type
_entity.pdbx_description
1 polymer ?
#
loop_
_entity_poly.entity_id
_entity_poly.type
_entity_poly.pdbx_seq_one_letter_code
_entity_poly.pdbx_strand_id
1 'polypeptide(L)'
;MMTRKELMRMMPANADDTAAAARIIDIGHPEIAPVMRDMVNAMRVAKSPVADAFAGYFGRLGQPAVEPIGLGLMKENCWLRHRILTVVLPQWPRDVVAQLKDVLAMVATHPDAYDNDLRCVQILIRHRLADPAWIGQWLVFKRERWTVRNRLLLTVEKALKSVQKES
;
A
#
# COMPACT_ATOMS: atom_id res chain seq x y z
N MET A 1 -27.11 4.80 -15.34
CA MET A 1 -25.86 4.80 -14.53
C MET A 1 -26.27 4.71 -13.07
N MET A 2 -25.71 3.75 -12.31
CA MET A 2 -26.00 3.65 -10.87
C MET A 2 -25.45 4.86 -10.12
N THR A 3 -26.19 5.35 -9.14
CA THR A 3 -25.75 6.43 -8.26
C THR A 3 -24.71 5.90 -7.27
N ARG A 4 -23.84 6.80 -6.77
CA ARG A 4 -22.93 6.47 -5.66
C ARG A 4 -23.68 5.86 -4.47
N LYS A 5 -24.88 6.35 -4.16
CA LYS A 5 -25.69 5.85 -3.03
C LYS A 5 -26.12 4.41 -3.23
N GLU A 6 -26.50 4.03 -4.45
CA GLU A 6 -26.87 2.64 -4.78
C GLU A 6 -25.66 1.72 -4.70
N LEU A 7 -24.52 2.13 -5.28
CA LEU A 7 -23.27 1.37 -5.20
C LEU A 7 -22.79 1.20 -3.76
N MET A 8 -22.91 2.24 -2.92
CA MET A 8 -22.54 2.15 -1.50
C MET A 8 -23.42 1.17 -0.72
N ARG A 9 -24.68 0.97 -1.10
CA ARG A 9 -25.54 -0.07 -0.48
C ARG A 9 -25.14 -1.49 -0.88
N MET A 10 -24.40 -1.63 -1.97
CA MET A 10 -23.89 -2.91 -2.46
C MET A 10 -22.47 -3.22 -1.97
N MET A 11 -21.80 -2.26 -1.32
CA MET A 11 -20.47 -2.48 -0.75
C MET A 11 -20.49 -3.57 0.33
N PRO A 12 -19.38 -4.32 0.50
CA PRO A 12 -19.24 -5.32 1.55
C PRO A 12 -19.54 -4.77 2.95
N ALA A 13 -20.36 -5.48 3.71
CA ALA A 13 -20.70 -5.06 5.07
C ALA A 13 -19.55 -5.28 6.06
N ASN A 14 -18.66 -6.24 5.78
CA ASN A 14 -17.52 -6.59 6.62
C ASN A 14 -16.37 -7.20 5.80
N ALA A 15 -15.30 -7.61 6.49
CA ALA A 15 -14.07 -8.10 5.88
C ALA A 15 -14.21 -9.42 5.09
N ASP A 16 -15.27 -10.18 5.35
CA ASP A 16 -15.52 -11.54 4.84
C ASP A 16 -16.67 -11.60 3.84
N ASP A 17 -17.39 -10.49 3.61
CA ASP A 17 -18.49 -10.36 2.65
C ASP A 17 -17.98 -10.30 1.20
N THR A 18 -17.34 -11.39 0.79
CA THR A 18 -16.76 -11.62 -0.53
C THR A 18 -17.82 -11.67 -1.62
N ALA A 19 -19.05 -12.08 -1.29
CA ALA A 19 -20.17 -12.07 -2.22
C ALA A 19 -20.55 -10.64 -2.62
N ALA A 20 -20.61 -9.69 -1.68
CA ALA A 20 -20.80 -8.27 -2.02
C ALA A 20 -19.62 -7.70 -2.79
N ALA A 21 -18.39 -8.07 -2.43
CA ALA A 21 -17.20 -7.61 -3.14
C ALA A 21 -17.22 -8.06 -4.61
N ALA A 22 -17.58 -9.33 -4.85
CA ALA A 22 -17.73 -9.88 -6.19
C ALA A 22 -18.80 -9.13 -6.99
N ARG A 23 -19.99 -8.88 -6.42
CA ARG A 23 -21.06 -8.12 -7.09
C ARG A 23 -20.62 -6.71 -7.51
N ILE A 24 -19.89 -6.00 -6.64
CA ILE A 24 -19.35 -4.67 -6.97
C ILE A 24 -18.29 -4.78 -8.07
N ILE A 25 -17.40 -5.77 -8.00
CA ILE A 25 -16.37 -6.00 -9.02
C ILE A 25 -17.00 -6.31 -10.39
N ASP A 26 -18.06 -7.11 -10.41
CA ASP A 26 -18.76 -7.53 -11.63
C ASP A 26 -19.47 -6.36 -12.33
N ILE A 27 -19.90 -5.33 -11.59
CA ILE A 27 -20.41 -4.08 -12.17
C ILE A 27 -19.31 -3.39 -12.99
N GLY A 28 -18.07 -3.40 -12.49
CA GLY A 28 -16.90 -2.93 -13.22
C GLY A 28 -16.84 -1.42 -13.48
N HIS A 29 -15.72 -0.99 -14.06
CA HIS A 29 -15.52 0.38 -14.53
C HIS A 29 -16.13 0.55 -15.95
N PRO A 30 -16.79 1.69 -16.26
CA PRO A 30 -16.82 2.96 -15.51
C PRO A 30 -17.86 3.07 -14.40
N GLU A 31 -18.84 2.18 -14.33
CA GLU A 31 -19.97 2.28 -13.41
C GLU A 31 -19.57 2.41 -11.93
N ILE A 32 -18.54 1.70 -11.47
CA ILE A 32 -18.07 1.79 -10.08
C ILE A 32 -17.22 3.02 -9.76
N ALA A 33 -16.88 3.87 -10.74
CA ALA A 33 -16.00 5.03 -10.54
C ALA A 33 -16.36 5.87 -9.27
N PRO A 34 -17.65 6.13 -8.96
CA PRO A 34 -18.04 6.89 -7.77
C PRO A 34 -17.69 6.27 -6.41
N VAL A 35 -17.39 4.96 -6.35
CA VAL A 35 -17.08 4.22 -5.12
C VAL A 35 -15.68 3.62 -5.09
N MET A 36 -14.85 3.84 -6.10
CA MET A 36 -13.48 3.26 -6.13
C MET A 36 -12.64 3.68 -4.93
N ARG A 37 -12.78 4.93 -4.45
CA ARG A 37 -12.10 5.39 -3.23
C ARG A 37 -12.56 4.60 -2.00
N ASP A 38 -13.84 4.25 -1.93
CA ASP A 38 -14.40 3.44 -0.84
C ASP A 38 -13.90 1.99 -0.91
N MET A 39 -13.78 1.42 -2.12
CA MET A 39 -13.15 0.12 -2.34
C MET A 39 -11.69 0.11 -1.91
N VAL A 40 -10.89 1.11 -2.30
CA VAL A 40 -9.50 1.27 -1.82
C VAL A 40 -9.46 1.37 -0.29
N ASN A 41 -10.39 2.10 0.32
CA ASN A 41 -10.47 2.21 1.77
C ASN A 41 -10.79 0.89 2.47
N ALA A 42 -11.58 0.01 1.85
CA ALA A 42 -11.87 -1.32 2.38
C ALA A 42 -10.62 -2.22 2.37
N MET A 43 -9.64 -1.94 1.51
CA MET A 43 -8.39 -2.70 1.45
C MET A 43 -7.48 -2.54 2.70
N ARG A 44 -7.78 -1.61 3.60
CA ARG A 44 -6.98 -1.33 4.80
C ARG A 44 -7.02 -2.44 5.86
N VAL A 45 -7.97 -3.37 5.77
CA VAL A 45 -8.17 -4.41 6.77
C VAL A 45 -7.14 -5.54 6.56
N ALA A 46 -6.43 -5.87 7.63
CA ALA A 46 -5.52 -7.01 7.66
C ALA A 46 -6.30 -8.33 7.62
N LYS A 47 -5.80 -9.31 6.86
CA LYS A 47 -6.45 -10.63 6.70
C LYS A 47 -7.94 -10.53 6.28
N SER A 48 -8.23 -9.73 5.26
CA SER A 48 -9.58 -9.58 4.71
C SER A 48 -9.65 -10.13 3.29
N PRO A 49 -10.45 -11.19 3.07
CA PRO A 49 -10.74 -11.69 1.72
C PRO A 49 -11.35 -10.62 0.79
N VAL A 50 -12.19 -9.73 1.32
CA VAL A 50 -12.71 -8.56 0.58
C VAL A 50 -11.59 -7.65 0.10
N ALA A 51 -10.66 -7.33 0.99
CA ALA A 51 -9.51 -6.51 0.65
C ALA A 51 -8.60 -7.19 -0.39
N ASP A 52 -8.48 -8.52 -0.37
CA ASP A 52 -7.73 -9.29 -1.36
C ASP A 52 -8.41 -9.23 -2.73
N ALA A 53 -9.74 -9.41 -2.76
CA ALA A 53 -10.55 -9.32 -3.97
C ALA A 53 -10.45 -7.93 -4.63
N PHE A 54 -10.60 -6.85 -3.84
CA PHE A 54 -10.46 -5.49 -4.36
C PHE A 54 -9.03 -5.18 -4.82
N ALA A 55 -8.00 -5.60 -4.08
CA ALA A 55 -6.62 -5.41 -4.52
C ALA A 55 -6.33 -6.14 -5.85
N GLY A 56 -6.83 -7.37 -5.99
CA GLY A 56 -6.73 -8.12 -7.24
C GLY A 56 -7.46 -7.43 -8.40
N TYR A 57 -8.64 -6.87 -8.15
CA TYR A 57 -9.38 -6.10 -9.14
C TYR A 57 -8.63 -4.84 -9.58
N PHE A 58 -8.15 -4.02 -8.64
CA PHE A 58 -7.37 -2.82 -8.96
C PHE A 58 -6.05 -3.15 -9.68
N GLY A 59 -5.43 -4.28 -9.35
CA GLY A 59 -4.24 -4.78 -10.05
C GLY A 59 -4.50 -5.04 -11.53
N ARG A 60 -5.67 -5.61 -11.87
CA ARG A 60 -6.06 -5.84 -13.28
C ARG A 60 -6.56 -4.58 -13.98
N LEU A 61 -7.17 -3.66 -13.25
CA LEU A 61 -7.83 -2.51 -13.86
C LEU A 61 -6.84 -1.51 -14.49
N GLY A 62 -5.66 -1.31 -13.89
CA GLY A 62 -4.62 -0.45 -14.46
C GLY A 62 -4.96 1.04 -14.41
N GLN A 63 -4.89 1.72 -15.56
CA GLN A 63 -4.97 3.20 -15.65
C GLN A 63 -6.16 3.84 -14.90
N PRO A 64 -7.41 3.33 -14.98
CA PRO A 64 -8.55 3.94 -14.28
C PRO A 64 -8.39 3.95 -12.74
N ALA A 65 -7.52 3.11 -12.20
CA ALA A 65 -7.26 3.02 -10.78
C ALA A 65 -6.14 3.94 -10.28
N VAL A 66 -5.41 4.64 -11.17
CA VAL A 66 -4.23 5.46 -10.79
C VAL A 66 -4.58 6.47 -9.70
N GLU A 67 -5.61 7.29 -9.91
CA GLU A 67 -6.00 8.31 -8.94
C GLU A 67 -6.42 7.72 -7.57
N PRO A 68 -7.37 6.77 -7.47
CA PRO A 68 -7.76 6.23 -6.17
C PRO A 68 -6.62 5.47 -5.47
N ILE A 69 -5.73 4.81 -6.22
CA ILE A 69 -4.57 4.11 -5.64
C ILE A 69 -3.51 5.11 -5.16
N GLY A 70 -3.24 6.18 -5.91
CA GLY A 70 -2.35 7.26 -5.49
C GLY A 70 -2.81 7.90 -4.18
N LEU A 71 -4.11 8.18 -4.06
CA LEU A 71 -4.70 8.66 -2.80
C LEU A 71 -4.56 7.63 -1.67
N GLY A 72 -4.72 6.34 -1.97
CA GLY A 72 -4.50 5.26 -1.01
C GLY A 72 -3.08 5.18 -0.47
N LEU A 73 -2.08 5.36 -1.33
CA LEU A 73 -0.65 5.39 -0.94
C LEU A 73 -0.34 6.56 0.01
N MET A 74 -1.02 7.69 -0.16
CA MET A 74 -0.83 8.88 0.67
C MET A 74 -1.45 8.78 2.07
N LYS A 75 -2.38 7.84 2.30
CA LYS A 75 -3.02 7.67 3.62
C LYS A 75 -2.05 7.15 4.67
N GLU A 76 -2.24 7.58 5.92
CA GLU A 76 -1.55 7.07 7.11
C GLU A 76 -2.05 5.67 7.51
N ASN A 77 -1.93 4.72 6.59
CA ASN A 77 -2.25 3.32 6.86
C ASN A 77 -1.21 2.43 6.19
N CYS A 78 -0.27 1.94 7.00
CA CYS A 78 0.84 1.12 6.54
C CYS A 78 0.38 -0.20 5.89
N TRP A 79 -0.73 -0.79 6.36
CA TRP A 79 -1.26 -2.02 5.76
C TRP A 79 -1.86 -1.81 4.38
N LEU A 80 -2.60 -0.71 4.19
CA LEU A 80 -3.14 -0.31 2.90
C LEU A 80 -2.01 -0.07 1.90
N ARG A 81 -0.99 0.71 2.29
CA ARG A 81 0.21 0.92 1.47
C ARG A 81 0.88 -0.41 1.12
N HIS A 82 1.11 -1.25 2.12
CA HIS A 82 1.75 -2.55 1.93
C HIS A 82 1.04 -3.39 0.88
N ARG A 83 -0.29 -3.48 0.97
CA ARG A 83 -1.12 -4.22 0.02
C ARG A 83 -1.10 -3.60 -1.37
N ILE A 84 -1.16 -2.28 -1.50
CA ILE A 84 -1.03 -1.59 -2.80
C ILE A 84 0.32 -1.92 -3.45
N LEU A 85 1.41 -1.81 -2.68
CA LEU A 85 2.78 -2.01 -3.17
C LEU A 85 3.10 -3.47 -3.51
N THR A 86 2.45 -4.44 -2.85
CA THR A 86 2.75 -5.87 -3.02
C THR A 86 1.76 -6.61 -3.91
N VAL A 87 0.52 -6.12 -4.04
CA VAL A 87 -0.54 -6.80 -4.82
C VAL A 87 -0.95 -5.98 -6.04
N VAL A 88 -1.17 -4.68 -5.88
CA VAL A 88 -1.75 -3.85 -6.96
C VAL A 88 -0.67 -3.43 -7.98
N LEU A 89 0.31 -2.64 -7.55
CA LEU A 89 1.30 -2.04 -8.46
C LEU A 89 2.17 -3.06 -9.22
N PRO A 90 2.53 -4.23 -8.67
CA PRO A 90 3.32 -5.22 -9.42
C PRO A 90 2.63 -5.75 -10.68
N GLN A 91 1.31 -5.62 -10.78
CA GLN A 91 0.52 -6.03 -11.95
C GLN A 91 0.47 -4.95 -13.04
N TRP A 92 0.85 -3.71 -12.72
CA TRP A 92 0.71 -2.59 -13.65
C TRP A 92 1.92 -2.46 -14.57
N PRO A 93 1.71 -2.08 -15.85
CA PRO A 93 2.79 -1.76 -16.75
C PRO A 93 3.47 -0.44 -16.35
N ARG A 94 4.70 -0.25 -16.85
CA ARG A 94 5.57 0.87 -16.46
C ARG A 94 4.91 2.24 -16.65
N ASP A 95 4.24 2.46 -17.76
CA ASP A 95 3.57 3.71 -18.12
C ASP A 95 2.45 4.08 -17.14
N VAL A 96 1.73 3.07 -16.62
CA VAL A 96 0.70 3.28 -15.60
C VAL A 96 1.35 3.59 -14.24
N VAL A 97 2.37 2.83 -13.83
CA VAL A 97 3.09 3.09 -12.57
C VAL A 97 3.82 4.44 -12.59
N ALA A 98 4.31 4.88 -13.75
CA ALA A 98 5.00 6.17 -13.91
C ALA A 98 4.14 7.37 -13.49
N GLN A 99 2.81 7.28 -13.61
CA GLN A 99 1.89 8.32 -13.15
C GLN A 99 1.88 8.48 -11.62
N LEU A 100 2.37 7.49 -10.88
CA LEU A 100 2.51 7.52 -9.43
C LEU A 100 3.95 7.82 -8.97
N LYS A 101 4.86 8.19 -9.88
CA LYS A 101 6.29 8.39 -9.57
C LYS A 101 6.51 9.29 -8.36
N ASP A 102 5.86 10.43 -8.30
CA ASP A 102 6.10 11.43 -7.24
C ASP A 102 5.56 10.95 -5.88
N VAL A 103 4.40 10.27 -5.90
CA VAL A 103 3.83 9.62 -4.71
C VAL A 103 4.75 8.52 -4.21
N LEU A 104 5.25 7.67 -5.10
CA LEU A 104 6.19 6.59 -4.76
C LEU A 104 7.52 7.13 -4.23
N ALA A 105 8.04 8.21 -4.82
CA ALA A 105 9.25 8.88 -4.35
C ALA A 105 9.02 9.45 -2.94
N MET A 106 7.88 10.09 -2.69
CA MET A 106 7.54 10.61 -1.36
C MET A 106 7.43 9.50 -0.31
N VAL A 107 6.76 8.39 -0.62
CA VAL A 107 6.68 7.25 0.32
C VAL A 107 8.06 6.62 0.52
N ALA A 108 8.89 6.53 -0.52
CA ALA A 108 10.25 5.98 -0.43
C ALA A 108 11.16 6.77 0.53
N THR A 109 10.92 8.05 0.77
CA THR A 109 11.76 8.88 1.66
C THR A 109 11.33 8.86 3.12
N HIS A 110 10.17 8.30 3.45
CA HIS A 110 9.63 8.26 4.81
C HIS A 110 9.64 6.83 5.39
N PRO A 111 10.32 6.56 6.52
CA PRO A 111 10.30 5.24 7.14
C PRO A 111 8.87 4.78 7.49
N ASP A 112 8.56 3.51 7.21
CA ASP A 112 7.27 2.89 7.53
C ASP A 112 7.49 1.60 8.33
N ALA A 113 6.56 1.23 9.20
CA ALA A 113 6.65 0.04 10.04
C ALA A 113 6.62 -1.29 9.25
N TYR A 114 6.16 -1.27 7.99
CA TYR A 114 6.07 -2.45 7.12
C TYR A 114 7.06 -2.41 5.94
N ASP A 115 8.16 -1.66 6.08
CA ASP A 115 9.19 -1.48 5.05
C ASP A 115 8.63 -0.97 3.70
N ASN A 116 7.47 -0.30 3.74
CA ASN A 116 6.79 0.21 2.54
C ASN A 116 7.67 1.19 1.76
N ASP A 117 8.53 1.91 2.46
CA ASP A 117 9.53 2.79 1.88
C ASP A 117 10.55 2.02 1.02
N LEU A 118 11.03 0.87 1.49
CA LEU A 118 11.91 -0.01 0.73
C LEU A 118 11.17 -0.69 -0.42
N ARG A 119 9.89 -1.04 -0.24
CA ARG A 119 9.05 -1.55 -1.34
C ARG A 119 8.83 -0.51 -2.43
N CYS A 120 8.63 0.75 -2.07
CA CYS A 120 8.60 1.86 -3.03
C CYS A 120 9.92 1.99 -3.79
N VAL A 121 11.07 1.92 -3.09
CA VAL A 121 12.39 1.89 -3.74
C VAL A 121 12.50 0.74 -4.74
N GLN A 122 12.05 -0.47 -4.39
CA GLN A 122 12.03 -1.62 -5.30
C GLN A 122 11.17 -1.38 -6.55
N ILE A 123 9.99 -0.79 -6.40
CA ILE A 123 9.10 -0.45 -7.52
C ILE A 123 9.75 0.61 -8.41
N LEU A 124 10.32 1.67 -7.84
CA LEU A 124 11.01 2.74 -8.58
C LEU A 124 12.18 2.17 -9.41
N ILE A 125 12.95 1.23 -8.85
CA ILE A 125 14.02 0.52 -9.56
C ILE A 125 13.45 -0.34 -10.69
N ARG A 126 12.49 -1.22 -10.38
CA ARG A 126 11.90 -2.18 -11.33
C ARG A 126 11.37 -1.49 -12.58
N HIS A 127 10.72 -0.34 -12.41
CA HIS A 127 10.13 0.43 -13.51
C HIS A 127 11.05 1.53 -14.06
N ARG A 128 12.29 1.65 -13.57
CA ARG A 128 13.25 2.70 -13.99
C ARG A 128 12.62 4.10 -13.91
N LEU A 129 12.08 4.43 -12.74
CA LEU A 129 11.35 5.68 -12.48
C LEU A 129 12.14 6.69 -11.64
N ALA A 130 13.31 6.30 -11.13
CA ALA A 130 14.18 7.16 -10.34
C ALA A 130 15.63 7.07 -10.83
N ASP A 131 16.39 8.13 -10.59
CA ASP A 131 17.82 8.18 -10.84
C ASP A 131 18.55 7.15 -9.95
N PRO A 132 19.42 6.27 -10.51
CA PRO A 132 20.23 5.34 -9.74
C PRO A 132 21.07 6.00 -8.63
N ALA A 133 21.59 7.21 -8.85
CA ALA A 133 22.36 7.94 -7.83
C ALA A 133 21.46 8.35 -6.65
N TRP A 134 20.26 8.85 -6.93
CA TRP A 134 19.26 9.17 -5.92
C TRP A 134 18.87 7.92 -5.10
N ILE A 135 18.63 6.79 -5.78
CA ILE A 135 18.36 5.51 -5.12
C ILE A 135 19.52 5.09 -4.23
N GLY A 136 20.76 5.19 -4.73
CA GLY A 136 21.96 4.86 -3.98
C GLY A 136 22.10 5.67 -2.68
N GLN A 137 21.88 6.98 -2.74
CA GLN A 137 21.92 7.86 -1.58
C GLN A 137 20.88 7.46 -0.52
N TRP A 138 19.63 7.19 -0.93
CA TRP A 138 18.59 6.76 0.00
C TRP A 138 18.84 5.38 0.61
N LEU A 139 19.44 4.45 -0.14
CA LEU A 139 19.82 3.14 0.42
C LEU A 139 20.91 3.26 1.49
N VAL A 140 21.91 4.11 1.28
CA VAL A 140 22.94 4.40 2.29
C VAL A 140 22.29 5.01 3.54
N PHE A 141 21.52 6.08 3.36
CA PHE A 141 20.82 6.75 4.47
C PHE A 141 19.95 5.77 5.28
N LYS A 142 19.17 4.91 4.61
CA LYS A 142 18.31 3.94 5.30
C LYS A 142 19.11 2.91 6.10
N ARG A 143 20.24 2.42 5.57
CA ARG A 143 21.14 1.49 6.30
C ARG A 143 21.73 2.14 7.55
N GLU A 144 22.14 3.41 7.46
CA GLU A 144 22.64 4.17 8.60
C GLU A 144 21.54 4.35 9.67
N ARG A 145 20.33 4.72 9.26
CA ARG A 145 19.17 4.82 10.16
C ARG A 145 18.82 3.49 10.82
N TRP A 146 18.91 2.37 10.10
CA TRP A 146 18.72 1.04 10.68
C TRP A 146 19.78 0.73 11.73
N THR A 147 21.04 1.08 11.47
CA THR A 147 22.14 0.91 12.44
C THR A 147 21.87 1.68 13.74
N VAL A 148 21.32 2.88 13.65
CA VAL A 148 20.88 3.65 14.84
C VAL A 148 19.74 2.92 15.57
N ARG A 149 18.71 2.47 14.85
CA ARG A 149 17.56 1.76 15.44
C ARG A 149 17.98 0.45 16.11
N ASN A 150 18.87 -0.32 15.49
CA ASN A 150 19.37 -1.57 16.03
C ASN A 150 20.14 -1.36 17.35
N ARG A 151 20.97 -0.30 17.42
CA ARG A 151 21.64 0.07 18.68
C ARG A 151 20.64 0.36 19.80
N LEU A 152 19.54 1.07 19.49
CA LEU A 152 18.48 1.33 20.47
C LEU A 152 17.79 0.03 20.93
N LEU A 153 17.48 -0.89 20.00
CA LEU A 153 16.89 -2.18 20.33
C LEU A 153 17.77 -2.99 21.28
N LEU A 154 19.09 -3.04 21.04
CA LEU A 154 20.04 -3.72 21.92
C LEU A 154 20.09 -3.11 23.33
N THR A 155 20.00 -1.78 23.44
CA THR A 155 19.90 -1.10 24.75
C THR A 155 18.64 -1.50 25.50
N VAL A 156 17.49 -1.53 24.82
CA VAL A 156 16.21 -1.97 25.40
C VAL A 156 16.27 -3.43 25.84
N GLU A 157 16.84 -4.31 25.03
CA GLU A 157 17.03 -5.73 25.37
C GLU A 157 17.91 -5.91 26.61
N LYS A 158 18.99 -5.14 26.73
CA LYS A 158 19.86 -5.15 27.92
C LYS A 158 19.10 -4.73 29.17
N ALA A 159 18.30 -3.66 29.08
CA ALA A 159 17.48 -3.19 30.20
C ALA A 159 16.45 -4.24 30.63
N LEU A 160 15.77 -4.89 29.68
CA LEU A 160 14.82 -5.97 29.94
C LEU A 160 15.48 -7.14 30.71
N LYS A 161 16.67 -7.56 30.28
CA LYS A 161 17.43 -8.64 30.95
C LYS A 161 17.83 -8.29 32.37
N SER A 162 18.08 -7.01 32.69
CA SER A 162 18.38 -6.58 34.05
C SER A 162 17.14 -6.71 34.96
N VAL A 163 15.98 -6.22 34.50
CA VAL A 163 14.72 -6.31 35.26
C VAL A 163 14.33 -7.75 35.55
N GLN A 164 14.50 -8.66 34.57
CA GLN A 164 14.17 -10.08 34.73
C GLN A 164 15.10 -10.85 35.68
N LYS A 165 16.29 -10.32 36.00
CA LYS A 165 17.22 -10.95 36.96
C LYS A 165 16.94 -10.53 38.41
N GLU A 166 16.18 -9.46 38.61
CA GLU A 166 15.81 -8.90 39.92
C GLU A 166 14.43 -9.38 40.38
N SER A 167 13.70 -10.14 39.54
CA SER A 167 12.41 -10.78 39.82
C SER A 167 12.58 -12.27 40.06
#